data_AF-A0A3D2AQF9-F1
#
_entry.id   AF-A0A3D2AQF9-F1
#
_cell.length_a   1.000
_cell.length_b   1.000
_cell.length_c   1.000
_cell.angle_alpha   90.00
_cell.angle_beta   90.00
_cell.angle_gamma   90.00
#
_symmetry.space_group_name_H-M   'P 1'
#
loop_
_entity.id
_entity.type
_entity.pdbx_description
1 polymer ?
#
loop_
_entity_poly.entity_id
_entity_poly.type
_entity_poly.pdbx_seq_one_letter_code
_entity_poly.pdbx_strand_id
1 'polypeptide(L)'
;MTRRGQPLAENPSHDGFFGIMTAAHELKAPTALMRQLALELRAQCVDAHERRLLDQMILTSERSLRLTSNLTKTARLEHGLFELEPVNAQQICEEVAHELTPLYAANDRQIVVKTRRTSPLVVANRELLRRVLMSFGDNALHYGASDAPVIFNIDRLADRVNIGLRDKGPILPHRAQRAKQTVLTGR
;
A
#
# COMPACT_ATOMS: atom_id res chain seq x y z
N MET A 1 34.49 -39.69 -29.35
CA MET A 1 34.59 -38.41 -28.60
C MET A 1 33.20 -37.86 -28.44
N THR A 2 32.77 -37.67 -27.19
CA THR A 2 31.39 -37.50 -26.73
C THR A 2 31.16 -36.06 -26.27
N ARG A 3 30.10 -35.39 -26.76
CA ARG A 3 29.21 -34.46 -26.01
C ARG A 3 28.18 -33.91 -26.99
N ARG A 4 26.92 -34.37 -26.95
CA ARG A 4 25.80 -33.92 -26.08
C ARG A 4 25.45 -32.44 -26.29
N GLY A 5 24.18 -32.22 -26.62
CA GLY A 5 23.65 -30.93 -27.01
C GLY A 5 23.34 -29.98 -25.87
N GLN A 6 22.76 -28.84 -26.25
CA GLN A 6 21.93 -28.03 -25.39
C GLN A 6 20.90 -27.29 -26.26
N PRO A 7 19.60 -27.45 -26.01
CA PRO A 7 18.56 -26.62 -26.62
C PRO A 7 18.59 -25.22 -25.99
N LEU A 8 18.25 -24.20 -26.78
CA LEU A 8 17.96 -22.86 -26.27
C LEU A 8 16.82 -22.97 -25.25
N ALA A 9 17.11 -22.61 -24.00
CA ALA A 9 16.08 -22.44 -22.99
C ALA A 9 15.26 -21.20 -23.36
N GLU A 10 14.04 -21.42 -23.86
CA GLU A 10 12.97 -20.42 -23.79
C GLU A 10 12.77 -20.06 -22.31
N ASN A 11 12.95 -18.78 -21.96
CA ASN A 11 12.62 -18.23 -20.65
C ASN A 11 11.09 -18.16 -20.51
N PRO A 12 10.43 -19.00 -19.69
CA PRO A 12 8.98 -19.06 -19.64
C PRO A 12 8.45 -18.23 -18.45
N SER A 13 8.73 -16.93 -18.37
CA SER A 13 8.34 -16.14 -17.19
C SER A 13 7.82 -14.72 -17.42
N HIS A 14 7.80 -14.21 -18.65
CA HIS A 14 7.33 -12.84 -18.93
C HIS A 14 5.82 -12.72 -19.28
N ASP A 15 5.23 -13.72 -19.94
CA ASP A 15 3.85 -13.61 -20.48
C ASP A 15 2.76 -13.71 -19.41
N GLY A 16 2.93 -14.58 -18.42
CA GLY A 16 1.93 -14.78 -17.36
C GLY A 16 1.72 -13.54 -16.49
N PHE A 17 2.78 -12.77 -16.25
CA PHE A 17 2.73 -11.60 -15.37
C PHE A 17 2.23 -10.33 -16.07
N PHE A 18 2.60 -10.12 -17.33
CA PHE A 18 2.00 -9.05 -18.14
C PHE A 18 0.48 -9.26 -18.29
N GLY A 19 0.04 -10.52 -18.44
CA GLY A 19 -1.37 -10.90 -18.42
C GLY A 19 -2.09 -10.52 -17.11
N ILE A 20 -1.48 -10.81 -15.94
CA ILE A 20 -2.06 -10.45 -14.64
C ILE A 20 -2.16 -8.93 -14.46
N MET A 21 -1.17 -8.17 -14.93
CA MET A 21 -1.19 -6.70 -14.84
C MET A 21 -2.31 -6.11 -15.70
N THR A 22 -2.42 -6.56 -16.95
CA THR A 22 -3.46 -6.11 -17.90
C THR A 22 -4.85 -6.47 -17.39
N ALA A 23 -5.05 -7.72 -16.94
CA ALA A 23 -6.31 -8.15 -16.34
C ALA A 23 -6.68 -7.32 -15.10
N ALA A 24 -5.72 -7.03 -14.20
CA ALA A 24 -5.98 -6.21 -13.02
C ALA A 24 -6.32 -4.76 -13.38
N HIS A 25 -5.73 -4.20 -14.44
CA HIS A 25 -6.07 -2.88 -14.97
C HIS A 25 -7.48 -2.86 -15.58
N GLU A 26 -7.82 -3.85 -16.40
CA GLU A 26 -9.13 -3.97 -17.03
C GLU A 26 -10.25 -4.17 -16.01
N LEU A 27 -9.98 -4.85 -14.89
CA LEU A 27 -10.94 -5.03 -13.79
C LEU A 27 -11.21 -3.75 -12.98
N LYS A 28 -10.31 -2.76 -13.03
CA LYS A 28 -10.44 -1.54 -12.22
C LYS A 28 -11.63 -0.69 -12.66
N ALA A 29 -11.79 -0.49 -13.97
CA ALA A 29 -12.87 0.32 -14.55
C ALA A 29 -14.28 -0.23 -14.22
N PRO A 30 -14.61 -1.51 -14.50
CA PRO A 30 -15.93 -2.05 -14.19
C PRO A 30 -16.19 -2.10 -12.68
N THR A 31 -15.17 -2.34 -11.84
CA THR A 31 -15.33 -2.31 -10.39
C THR A 31 -15.61 -0.90 -9.86
N ALA A 32 -14.96 0.12 -10.42
CA ALA A 32 -15.24 1.52 -10.09
C ALA A 32 -16.66 1.92 -10.50
N LEU A 33 -17.11 1.48 -11.68
CA LEU A 33 -18.47 1.72 -12.16
C LEU A 33 -19.52 1.06 -11.24
N MET A 34 -19.32 -0.20 -10.83
CA MET A 34 -20.20 -0.89 -9.88
C MET A 34 -20.30 -0.13 -8.55
N ARG A 35 -19.19 0.40 -8.04
CA ARG A 35 -19.17 1.22 -6.83
C ARG A 35 -20.01 2.48 -7.00
N GLN A 36 -19.84 3.17 -8.12
CA GLN A 36 -20.53 4.43 -8.39
C GLN A 36 -22.04 4.21 -8.50
N LEU A 37 -22.47 3.19 -9.25
CA LEU A 37 -23.89 2.81 -9.35
C LEU A 37 -24.48 2.46 -7.99
N ALA A 38 -23.75 1.71 -7.15
CA ALA A 38 -24.21 1.38 -5.80
C ALA A 38 -24.32 2.62 -4.90
N LEU A 39 -23.43 3.61 -5.02
CA LEU A 39 -23.50 4.88 -4.31
C LEU A 39 -24.71 5.73 -4.75
N GLU A 40 -24.96 5.80 -6.06
CA GLU A 40 -26.11 6.51 -6.64
C GLU A 40 -27.44 5.91 -6.16
N LEU A 41 -27.56 4.57 -6.22
CA LEU A 41 -28.73 3.87 -5.70
C LEU A 41 -28.90 4.06 -4.20
N ARG A 42 -27.80 4.01 -3.43
CA ARG A 42 -27.82 4.22 -1.98
C ARG A 42 -28.32 5.60 -1.59
N ALA A 43 -27.97 6.64 -2.37
CA ALA A 43 -28.40 8.01 -2.11
C ALA A 43 -29.93 8.20 -2.23
N GLN A 44 -30.59 7.37 -3.05
CA GLN A 44 -32.04 7.44 -3.31
C GLN A 44 -32.84 6.38 -2.53
N CYS A 45 -32.16 5.40 -1.92
CA CYS A 45 -32.79 4.28 -1.25
C CYS A 45 -33.39 4.70 0.10
N VAL A 46 -34.64 4.28 0.36
CA VAL A 46 -35.37 4.58 1.60
C VAL A 46 -35.58 3.32 2.45
N ASP A 47 -35.59 2.15 1.82
CA ASP A 47 -35.77 0.87 2.49
C ASP A 47 -34.51 0.44 3.27
N ALA A 48 -34.70 -0.01 4.52
CA ALA A 48 -33.59 -0.33 5.42
C ALA A 48 -32.91 -1.67 5.09
N HIS A 49 -33.56 -2.58 4.38
CA HIS A 49 -32.95 -3.83 3.94
C HIS A 49 -32.11 -3.58 2.69
N GLU A 50 -32.66 -2.89 1.70
CA GLU A 50 -31.97 -2.49 0.47
C GLU A 50 -30.75 -1.60 0.76
N ARG A 51 -30.86 -0.64 1.68
CA ARG A 51 -29.70 0.16 2.16
C ARG A 51 -28.54 -0.70 2.63
N ARG A 52 -28.81 -1.75 3.41
CA ARG A 52 -27.78 -2.66 3.94
C ARG A 52 -27.09 -3.45 2.83
N LEU A 53 -27.85 -3.88 1.81
CA LEU A 53 -27.29 -4.57 0.65
C LEU A 53 -26.38 -3.61 -0.16
N LEU A 54 -26.82 -2.38 -0.38
CA LEU A 54 -26.05 -1.35 -1.09
C LEU A 54 -24.77 -0.98 -0.34
N ASP A 55 -24.82 -0.85 0.99
CA ASP A 55 -23.64 -0.67 1.84
C ASP A 55 -22.63 -1.82 1.63
N GLN A 56 -23.11 -3.06 1.59
CA GLN A 56 -22.27 -4.23 1.39
C GLN A 56 -21.66 -4.26 -0.03
N MET A 57 -22.39 -3.84 -1.05
CA MET A 57 -21.89 -3.71 -2.42
C MET A 57 -20.79 -2.65 -2.53
N ILE A 58 -20.97 -1.50 -1.87
CA ILE A 58 -19.95 -0.44 -1.82
C ILE A 58 -18.69 -0.96 -1.13
N LEU A 59 -18.81 -1.56 0.05
CA LEU A 59 -17.65 -2.11 0.77
C LEU A 59 -16.91 -3.19 -0.04
N THR A 60 -17.64 -4.03 -0.74
CA THR A 60 -17.08 -5.11 -1.56
C THR A 60 -16.36 -4.54 -2.79
N SER A 61 -16.98 -3.60 -3.51
CA SER A 61 -16.37 -2.95 -4.67
C SER A 61 -15.10 -2.17 -4.29
N GLU A 62 -15.09 -1.48 -3.14
CA GLU A 62 -13.89 -0.84 -2.60
C GLU A 62 -12.78 -1.84 -2.28
N ARG A 63 -13.13 -2.99 -1.68
CA ARG A 63 -12.17 -4.06 -1.44
C ARG A 63 -11.58 -4.59 -2.76
N SER A 64 -12.39 -4.79 -3.78
CA SER A 64 -11.95 -5.24 -5.10
C SER A 64 -11.03 -4.23 -5.77
N LEU A 65 -11.35 -2.92 -5.70
CA LEU A 65 -10.48 -1.85 -6.20
C LEU A 65 -9.12 -1.82 -5.48
N ARG A 66 -9.10 -2.06 -4.16
CA ARG A 66 -7.85 -2.17 -3.40
C ARG A 66 -7.02 -3.38 -3.86
N LEU A 67 -7.65 -4.53 -4.07
CA LEU A 67 -6.97 -5.75 -4.52
C LEU A 67 -6.39 -5.60 -5.93
N THR A 68 -7.14 -5.06 -6.89
CA THR A 68 -6.64 -4.80 -8.25
C THR A 68 -5.51 -3.79 -8.27
N SER A 69 -5.61 -2.74 -7.44
CA SER A 69 -4.51 -1.79 -7.26
C SER A 69 -3.27 -2.45 -6.64
N ASN A 70 -3.43 -3.40 -5.74
CA ASN A 70 -2.30 -4.11 -5.14
C ASN A 70 -1.63 -5.07 -6.14
N LEU A 71 -2.40 -5.78 -6.96
CA LEU A 71 -1.85 -6.66 -8.03
C LEU A 71 -0.98 -5.89 -9.02
N THR A 72 -1.47 -4.75 -9.51
CA THR A 72 -0.72 -3.87 -10.42
C THR A 72 0.52 -3.26 -9.76
N LYS A 73 0.49 -2.98 -8.45
CA LYS A 73 1.65 -2.50 -7.67
C LYS A 73 2.72 -3.58 -7.51
N THR A 74 2.35 -4.81 -7.16
CA THR A 74 3.29 -5.92 -6.96
C THR A 74 4.00 -6.28 -8.28
N ALA A 75 3.28 -6.33 -9.40
CA ALA A 75 3.87 -6.63 -10.70
C ALA A 75 4.93 -5.59 -11.14
N ARG A 76 4.77 -4.31 -10.76
CA ARG A 76 5.77 -3.27 -11.05
C ARG A 76 7.00 -3.34 -10.15
N LEU A 77 6.89 -3.95 -8.96
CA LEU A 77 7.98 -4.03 -7.99
C LEU A 77 9.04 -5.08 -8.37
N GLU A 78 8.69 -6.13 -9.12
CA GLU A 78 9.62 -7.22 -9.43
C GLU A 78 10.39 -7.05 -10.76
N HIS A 79 10.01 -6.09 -11.60
CA HIS A 79 10.60 -5.91 -12.94
C HIS A 79 11.47 -4.66 -13.11
N GLY A 80 11.66 -3.84 -12.07
CA GLY A 80 12.44 -2.61 -12.14
C GLY A 80 13.80 -2.70 -11.44
N LEU A 81 14.89 -2.38 -12.14
CA LEU A 81 16.08 -1.83 -11.49
C LEU A 81 15.68 -0.45 -10.95
N PHE A 82 15.34 -0.36 -9.67
CA PHE A 82 15.01 0.92 -9.06
C PHE A 82 16.29 1.73 -8.89
N GLU A 83 16.27 2.98 -9.35
CA GLU A 83 17.33 3.92 -8.99
C GLU A 83 17.28 4.16 -7.48
N LEU A 84 18.38 3.82 -6.82
CA LEU A 84 18.56 4.02 -5.39
C LEU A 84 19.41 5.27 -5.19
N GLU A 85 18.98 6.12 -4.27
CA GLU A 85 19.69 7.33 -3.92
C GLU A 85 19.76 7.49 -2.40
N PRO A 86 20.74 8.23 -1.87
CA PRO A 86 20.72 8.65 -0.47
C PRO A 86 19.52 9.56 -0.21
N VAL A 87 18.59 9.12 0.63
CA VAL A 87 17.40 9.88 1.02
C VAL A 87 17.34 10.12 2.52
N ASN A 88 16.81 11.27 2.90
CA ASN A 88 16.47 11.59 4.28
C ASN A 88 15.09 11.00 4.62
N ALA A 89 15.06 9.93 5.40
CA ALA A 89 13.83 9.22 5.75
C ALA A 89 12.81 10.12 6.48
N GLN A 90 13.28 11.02 7.34
CA GLN A 90 12.43 11.96 8.05
C GLN A 90 11.76 12.95 7.11
N GLN A 91 12.51 13.49 6.15
CA GLN A 91 11.97 14.42 5.18
C GLN A 91 10.84 13.78 4.36
N ILE A 92 11.00 12.53 3.92
CA ILE A 92 9.93 11.82 3.19
C ILE A 92 8.70 11.62 4.08
N CYS A 93 8.88 11.27 5.36
CA CYS A 93 7.77 11.15 6.30
C CYS A 93 7.05 12.48 6.52
N GLU A 94 7.79 13.59 6.62
CA GLU A 94 7.25 14.95 6.77
C GLU A 94 6.45 15.38 5.54
N GLU A 95 6.97 15.12 4.33
CA GLU A 95 6.26 15.39 3.08
C GLU A 95 4.95 14.59 2.97
N VAL A 96 4.99 13.30 3.32
CA VAL A 96 3.80 12.43 3.31
C VAL A 96 2.78 12.86 4.36
N ALA A 97 3.22 13.16 5.58
CA ALA A 97 2.33 13.65 6.64
C ALA A 97 1.70 14.99 6.26
N HIS A 98 2.47 15.90 5.65
CA HIS A 98 1.97 17.19 5.18
C HIS A 98 0.87 17.02 4.13
N GLU A 99 1.08 16.15 3.14
CA GLU A 99 0.07 15.89 2.10
C GLU A 99 -1.20 15.22 2.66
N LEU A 100 -1.08 14.35 3.67
CA LEU A 100 -2.22 13.70 4.31
C LEU A 100 -2.93 14.57 5.36
N THR A 101 -2.31 15.66 5.81
CA THR A 101 -2.86 16.52 6.88
C THR A 101 -4.27 17.04 6.59
N PRO A 102 -4.59 17.57 5.39
CA PRO A 102 -5.95 18.04 5.09
C PRO A 102 -7.00 16.94 5.16
N LEU A 103 -6.65 15.73 4.69
CA LEU A 103 -7.54 14.58 4.69
C LEU A 103 -7.80 14.07 6.12
N TYR A 104 -6.78 14.04 6.96
CA TYR A 104 -6.91 13.71 8.38
C TYR A 104 -7.76 14.75 9.13
N ALA A 105 -7.54 16.04 8.87
CA ALA A 105 -8.31 17.12 9.47
C ALA A 105 -9.80 17.04 9.10
N ALA A 106 -10.14 16.68 7.85
CA ALA A 106 -11.51 16.47 7.41
C ALA A 106 -12.23 15.30 8.12
N ASN A 107 -11.49 14.43 8.81
CA ASN A 107 -12.01 13.30 9.58
C ASN A 107 -11.83 13.50 11.10
N ASP A 108 -11.58 14.74 11.57
CA ASP A 108 -11.31 15.07 12.97
C ASP A 108 -10.12 14.29 13.57
N ARG A 109 -9.12 13.99 12.73
CA ARG A 109 -7.93 13.22 13.10
C ARG A 109 -6.66 13.99 12.79
N GLN A 110 -5.55 13.49 13.33
CA GLN A 110 -4.23 14.07 13.12
C GLN A 110 -3.22 13.01 12.72
N ILE A 111 -2.30 13.40 11.83
CA ILE A 111 -1.11 12.65 11.47
C ILE A 111 0.11 13.51 11.76
N VAL A 112 1.10 12.96 12.45
CA VAL A 112 2.31 13.69 12.86
C VAL A 112 3.56 12.85 12.64
N VAL A 113 4.70 13.52 12.49
CA VAL A 113 6.01 12.88 12.45
C VAL A 113 6.72 13.14 13.76
N LYS A 114 7.25 12.10 14.39
CA LYS A 114 8.10 12.26 15.56
C LYS A 114 9.49 12.75 15.11
N THR A 115 9.68 14.06 15.14
CA THR A 115 10.93 14.72 14.76
C THR A 115 12.11 14.22 15.60
N ARG A 116 13.23 13.93 14.94
CA ARG A 116 14.51 13.63 15.61
C ARG A 116 15.52 14.72 15.32
N ARG A 117 16.44 14.96 16.27
CA ARG A 117 17.57 15.90 16.08
C ARG A 117 18.51 15.46 14.96
N THR A 118 18.63 14.15 14.75
CA THR A 118 19.43 13.56 13.67
C THR A 118 18.55 12.63 12.86
N SER A 119 18.29 13.01 11.60
CA SER A 119 17.59 12.12 10.67
C SER A 119 18.59 11.18 10.01
N PRO A 120 18.34 9.85 10.00
CA PRO A 120 19.22 8.93 9.32
C PRO A 120 19.05 9.01 7.80
N LEU A 121 20.17 9.10 7.08
CA LEU A 121 20.19 8.85 5.63
C LEU A 121 20.09 7.35 5.37
N VAL A 122 19.28 7.00 4.38
CA VAL A 122 19.12 5.62 3.89
C VAL A 122 19.31 5.59 2.38
N VAL A 123 19.81 4.48 1.84
CA VAL A 123 19.85 4.26 0.40
C VAL A 123 18.54 3.58 0.00
N ALA A 124 17.69 4.29 -0.73
CA ALA A 124 16.37 3.80 -1.14
C ALA A 124 15.92 4.48 -2.44
N ASN A 125 14.92 3.89 -3.10
CA ASN A 125 14.18 4.61 -4.12
C ASN A 125 13.18 5.54 -3.43
N ARG A 126 13.36 6.86 -3.60
CA ARG A 126 12.56 7.89 -2.94
C ARG A 126 11.07 7.73 -3.22
N GLU A 127 10.70 7.52 -4.48
CA GLU A 127 9.31 7.46 -4.92
C GLU A 127 8.60 6.21 -4.39
N LEU A 128 9.26 5.05 -4.43
CA LEU A 128 8.73 3.83 -3.84
C LEU A 128 8.55 3.94 -2.33
N LEU A 129 9.54 4.49 -1.63
CA LEU A 129 9.45 4.69 -0.18
C LEU A 129 8.28 5.61 0.16
N ARG A 130 8.17 6.74 -0.55
CA ARG A 130 7.04 7.67 -0.41
C ARG A 130 5.70 6.98 -0.61
N ARG A 131 5.59 6.16 -1.65
CA ARG A 131 4.36 5.42 -1.98
C ARG A 131 3.96 4.41 -0.90
N VAL A 132 4.93 3.73 -0.29
CA VAL A 132 4.69 2.81 0.84
C VAL A 132 4.19 3.59 2.05
N LEU A 133 4.84 4.71 2.39
CA LEU A 133 4.45 5.54 3.53
C LEU A 133 3.05 6.15 3.35
N MET A 134 2.73 6.61 2.14
CA MET A 134 1.38 7.04 1.76
C MET A 134 0.35 5.95 2.00
N SER A 135 0.63 4.74 1.52
CA SER A 135 -0.29 3.62 1.71
C SER A 135 -0.50 3.27 3.18
N PHE A 136 0.51 3.44 4.04
CA PHE A 136 0.35 3.24 5.47
C PHE A 136 -0.51 4.35 6.09
N GLY A 137 -0.27 5.61 5.71
CA GLY A 137 -1.07 6.76 6.16
C GLY A 137 -2.55 6.62 5.79
N ASP A 138 -2.86 6.20 4.57
CA ASP A 138 -4.22 5.92 4.12
C ASP A 138 -4.87 4.79 4.94
N ASN A 139 -4.13 3.69 5.16
CA ASN A 139 -4.63 2.56 5.94
C ASN A 139 -4.93 2.97 7.39
N ALA A 140 -4.05 3.75 8.01
CA ALA A 140 -4.25 4.23 9.38
C ALA A 140 -5.45 5.19 9.48
N LEU A 141 -5.74 5.95 8.43
CA LEU A 141 -6.94 6.78 8.36
C LEU A 141 -8.23 5.95 8.26
N HIS A 142 -8.23 4.88 7.48
CA HIS A 142 -9.43 4.09 7.24
C HIS A 142 -9.71 3.05 8.33
N TYR A 143 -8.67 2.52 8.97
CA TYR A 143 -8.77 1.40 9.91
C TYR A 143 -8.34 1.74 11.34
N GLY A 144 -7.59 2.83 11.54
CA GLY A 144 -7.13 3.25 12.85
C GLY A 144 -8.25 3.84 13.72
N ALA A 145 -8.15 3.67 15.04
CA ALA A 145 -9.03 4.34 15.99
C ALA A 145 -8.84 5.88 15.94
N SER A 146 -9.91 6.61 16.19
CA SER A 146 -9.96 8.08 16.12
C SER A 146 -9.47 8.80 17.40
N ASP A 147 -9.22 8.06 18.49
CA ASP A 147 -8.91 8.61 19.82
C ASP A 147 -7.46 9.10 20.00
N ALA A 148 -6.61 8.95 18.98
CA ALA A 148 -5.21 9.33 19.04
C ALA A 148 -4.64 9.72 17.67
N PRO A 149 -3.61 10.60 17.64
CA PRO A 149 -2.91 10.91 16.41
C PRO A 149 -2.21 9.67 15.87
N VAL A 150 -2.17 9.59 14.54
CA VAL A 150 -1.33 8.64 13.81
C VAL A 150 0.10 9.19 13.75
N ILE A 151 1.09 8.39 14.14
CA ILE A 151 2.47 8.88 14.35
C ILE A 151 3.45 8.11 13.47
N PHE A 152 4.14 8.81 12.57
CA PHE A 152 5.36 8.28 11.95
C PHE A 152 6.50 8.31 12.95
N ASN A 153 7.18 7.18 13.12
CA ASN A 153 8.37 7.04 13.94
C ASN A 153 9.52 6.48 13.10
N ILE A 154 10.71 7.01 13.33
CA ILE A 154 11.92 6.62 12.59
C ILE A 154 12.96 6.25 13.61
N ASP A 155 13.33 4.98 13.72
CA ASP A 155 14.32 4.50 14.67
C ASP A 155 15.55 3.99 13.92
N ARG A 156 16.76 4.41 14.34
CA ARG A 156 17.99 3.77 13.88
C ARG A 156 18.23 2.52 14.73
N LEU A 157 18.42 1.38 14.08
CA LEU A 157 18.81 0.11 14.70
C LEU A 157 20.08 -0.38 14.00
N ALA A 158 21.24 -0.21 14.65
CA ALA A 158 22.54 -0.65 14.13
C ALA A 158 22.76 -0.27 12.64
N ASP A 159 22.68 -1.25 11.75
CA ASP A 159 22.89 -1.17 10.29
C ASP A 159 21.65 -0.69 9.51
N ARG A 160 20.51 -0.51 10.18
CA ARG A 160 19.21 -0.27 9.54
C ARG A 160 18.47 0.92 10.13
N VAL A 161 17.49 1.38 9.36
CA VAL A 161 16.49 2.37 9.81
C VAL A 161 15.13 1.70 9.75
N ASN A 162 14.44 1.73 10.87
CA ASN A 162 13.06 1.29 10.97
C ASN A 162 12.15 2.51 10.85
N ILE A 163 11.26 2.50 9.85
CA ILE A 163 10.22 3.51 9.68
C ILE A 163 8.90 2.84 9.99
N GLY A 164 8.26 3.27 11.07
CA GLY A 164 6.98 2.76 11.52
C GLY A 164 5.90 3.83 11.46
N LEU A 165 4.66 3.39 11.20
CA LEU A 165 3.47 4.18 11.43
C LEU A 165 2.70 3.55 12.59
N ARG A 166 2.41 4.33 13.63
CA ARG A 166 1.64 3.89 14.79
C ARG A 166 0.26 4.51 14.75
N ASP A 167 -0.75 3.66 14.77
CA ASP A 167 -2.15 3.99 15.02
C ASP A 167 -2.71 3.14 16.16
N LYS A 168 -3.89 3.48 16.68
CA LYS A 168 -4.59 2.74 17.75
C LYS A 168 -5.73 1.84 17.22
N GLY A 169 -5.71 1.48 15.94
CA GLY A 169 -6.69 0.57 15.35
C GLY A 169 -6.61 -0.86 15.87
N PRO A 170 -7.60 -1.71 15.54
CA PRO A 170 -7.58 -3.12 15.89
C PRO A 170 -6.33 -3.81 15.32
N ILE A 171 -5.69 -4.64 16.14
CA ILE A 171 -4.50 -5.42 15.74
C ILE A 171 -4.91 -6.33 14.58
N LEU A 172 -4.20 -6.24 13.43
CA LEU A 172 -4.43 -7.16 12.32
C LEU A 172 -4.28 -8.61 12.81
N PRO A 173 -5.17 -9.54 12.43
CA PRO A 173 -5.05 -10.94 12.81
C PRO A 173 -3.67 -11.52 12.45
N HIS A 174 -3.07 -12.28 13.38
CA HIS A 174 -1.69 -12.77 13.36
C HIS A 174 -1.22 -13.51 12.08
N ARG A 175 -2.09 -13.86 11.13
CA ARG A 175 -1.70 -14.44 9.83
C ARG A 175 -1.05 -13.44 8.86
N ALA A 176 -1.21 -12.13 9.05
CA ALA A 176 -0.57 -11.12 8.21
C ALA A 176 0.85 -10.71 8.67
N GLN A 177 1.23 -11.01 9.92
CA GLN A 177 2.49 -10.55 10.53
C GLN A 177 3.73 -11.30 9.99
N ARG A 178 3.58 -12.57 9.60
CA ARG A 178 4.70 -13.44 9.18
C ARG A 178 5.24 -13.18 7.77
N ALA A 179 4.47 -12.54 6.89
CA ALA A 179 4.87 -12.36 5.49
C ALA A 179 5.87 -11.22 5.26
N LYS A 180 6.08 -10.31 6.23
CA LYS A 180 6.95 -9.13 6.08
C LYS A 180 8.33 -9.24 6.72
N GLN A 181 8.58 -10.27 7.54
CA GLN A 181 9.87 -10.44 8.22
C GLN A 181 10.90 -11.26 7.40
N THR A 182 10.46 -12.03 6.40
CA THR A 182 11.34 -12.99 5.72
C THR A 182 12.23 -12.38 4.61
N VAL A 183 11.94 -11.17 4.11
CA VAL A 183 12.62 -10.66 2.90
C VAL A 183 13.89 -9.84 3.19
N LEU A 184 14.18 -9.46 4.44
CA LEU A 184 15.28 -8.54 4.76
C LEU A 184 16.55 -9.20 5.33
N THR A 185 16.62 -10.53 5.33
CA THR A 185 17.82 -11.32 5.64
C THR A 185 18.15 -12.27 4.49
N GLY A 186 18.49 -11.69 3.34
CA GLY A 186 19.26 -12.36 2.29
C GLY A 186 20.62 -11.67 2.21
N ARG A 187 21.69 -12.46 2.34
CA ARG A 187 23.10 -12.07 2.35
C ARG A 187 23.52 -11.22 1.16
#